data_AF-A0A968SU63-F1
#
_entry.id   AF-A0A968SU63-F1
#
_cell.length_a   1.000
_cell.length_b   1.000
_cell.length_c   1.000
_cell.angle_alpha   90.00
_cell.angle_beta   90.00
_cell.angle_gamma   90.00
#
_symmetry.space_group_name_H-M   'P 1'
#
loop_
_entity.id
_entity.type
_entity.pdbx_description
1 polymer ?
#
loop_
_entity_poly.entity_id
_entity_poly.type
_entity_poly.pdbx_seq_one_letter_code
_entity_poly.pdbx_strand_id
1 'polypeptide(L)'
;AALLGWFSLKFTLLKPSWPTDPAAINTFLLFVVALALLTAMAQVVQRERASRQRAEALLRDLDRSHQQLAASHAQVVRASGQVAELATVAERNRLARDIHDSLGHSLTVVGVQLEKALLVADEDPVALRAAVGHAKRLADQALRDVRESVSTLHQDMAPLVLQSALEHLVADLRALPFTIHLRFDGDEGRYGQQQLLALYRTAQEGLTNIHKHAGPVGYNSRLSWASTRRRYG
;
A
#
# COMPACT_ATOMS: atom_id res chain seq x y z
N ALA A 1 -47.05 22.54 -55.76
CA ALA A 1 -47.74 22.31 -57.05
C ALA A 1 -46.77 22.31 -58.25
N ALA A 2 -45.93 23.35 -58.43
CA ALA A 2 -45.07 23.49 -59.62
C ALA A 2 -44.04 22.35 -59.82
N LEU A 3 -43.38 21.88 -58.75
CA LEU A 3 -42.39 20.78 -58.83
C LEU A 3 -43.02 19.43 -59.22
N LEU A 4 -44.26 19.19 -58.78
CA LEU A 4 -45.01 17.96 -59.08
C LEU A 4 -45.44 17.92 -60.54
N GLY A 5 -45.90 19.05 -61.09
CA GLY A 5 -46.24 19.20 -62.50
C GLY A 5 -45.02 19.01 -63.42
N TRP A 6 -43.85 19.55 -63.02
CA TRP A 6 -42.60 19.40 -63.77
C TRP A 6 -42.11 17.94 -63.81
N PHE A 7 -42.17 17.23 -62.68
CA PHE A 7 -41.78 15.82 -62.60
C PHE A 7 -42.71 14.93 -63.45
N SER A 8 -44.03 15.15 -63.36
CA SER A 8 -45.04 14.44 -64.17
C SER A 8 -44.79 14.57 -65.68
N LEU A 9 -44.56 15.80 -66.17
CA LEU A 9 -44.35 16.07 -67.59
C LEU A 9 -43.06 15.40 -68.11
N LYS A 10 -41.94 15.53 -67.38
CA LYS A 10 -40.66 14.89 -67.73
C LYS A 10 -40.74 13.37 -67.72
N PHE A 11 -41.45 12.79 -66.76
CA PHE A 11 -41.55 11.33 -66.62
C PHE A 11 -42.46 10.70 -67.68
N THR A 12 -43.55 11.38 -68.05
CA THR A 12 -44.46 10.98 -69.14
C THR A 12 -43.75 11.00 -70.50
N LEU A 13 -42.88 11.99 -70.73
CA LEU A 13 -42.04 12.03 -71.95
C LEU A 13 -41.03 10.87 -72.02
N LEU A 14 -40.60 10.33 -70.87
CA LEU A 14 -39.62 9.24 -70.79
C LEU A 14 -40.28 7.84 -70.84
N LYS A 15 -41.51 7.71 -70.33
CA LYS A 15 -42.34 6.50 -70.42
C LYS A 15 -43.78 6.88 -70.84
N PRO A 16 -44.13 6.76 -72.14
CA PRO A 16 -45.42 7.22 -72.69
C PRO A 16 -46.67 6.54 -72.11
N SER A 17 -46.53 5.39 -71.44
CA SER A 17 -47.62 4.65 -70.81
C SER A 17 -47.86 5.01 -69.34
N TRP A 18 -47.27 6.11 -68.85
CA TRP A 18 -47.40 6.53 -67.45
C TRP A 18 -48.76 7.20 -67.20
N PRO A 19 -49.39 7.01 -66.02
CA PRO A 19 -50.65 7.69 -65.69
C PRO A 19 -50.48 9.21 -65.68
N THR A 20 -51.22 9.93 -66.52
CA THR A 20 -51.25 11.40 -66.54
C THR A 20 -52.22 11.99 -65.51
N ASP A 21 -52.99 11.13 -64.82
CA ASP A 21 -53.90 11.53 -63.76
C ASP A 21 -53.10 12.08 -62.56
N PRO A 22 -53.24 13.38 -62.21
CA PRO A 22 -52.56 13.98 -61.07
C PRO A 22 -52.80 13.24 -59.75
N ALA A 23 -53.96 12.60 -59.57
CA ALA A 23 -54.27 11.85 -58.36
C ALA A 23 -53.40 10.59 -58.23
N ALA A 24 -53.21 9.84 -59.30
CA ALA A 24 -52.37 8.64 -59.33
C ALA A 24 -50.89 8.97 -59.03
N ILE A 25 -50.40 10.09 -59.59
CA ILE A 25 -49.03 10.57 -59.35
C ILE A 25 -48.85 10.98 -57.88
N ASN A 26 -49.80 11.69 -57.29
CA ASN A 26 -49.73 12.11 -55.89
C ASN A 26 -49.72 10.89 -54.94
N THR A 27 -50.59 9.91 -55.18
CA THR A 27 -50.63 8.66 -54.39
C THR A 27 -49.32 7.90 -54.46
N PHE A 28 -48.72 7.80 -55.65
CA PHE A 28 -47.41 7.15 -55.83
C PHE A 28 -46.30 7.89 -55.06
N LEU A 29 -46.25 9.21 -55.12
CA LEU A 29 -45.24 10.01 -54.40
C LEU A 29 -45.41 9.90 -52.88
N LEU A 30 -46.64 9.95 -52.37
CA LEU A 30 -46.93 9.74 -50.95
C LEU A 30 -46.47 8.36 -50.49
N PHE A 31 -46.70 7.32 -51.31
CA PHE A 31 -46.22 5.97 -51.03
C PHE A 31 -44.68 5.91 -50.95
N VAL A 32 -43.97 6.53 -51.91
CA VAL A 32 -42.50 6.57 -51.91
C VAL A 32 -41.96 7.31 -50.70
N VAL A 33 -42.55 8.46 -50.34
CA VAL A 33 -42.15 9.22 -49.15
C VAL A 33 -42.41 8.43 -47.86
N ALA A 34 -43.56 7.77 -47.74
CA ALA A 34 -43.87 6.91 -46.60
C ALA A 34 -42.86 5.77 -46.46
N LEU A 35 -42.51 5.10 -47.55
CA LEU A 35 -41.49 4.05 -47.55
C LEU A 35 -40.09 4.58 -47.17
N ALA A 36 -39.72 5.77 -47.67
CA ALA A 36 -38.47 6.43 -47.29
C ALA A 36 -38.43 6.79 -45.79
N LEU A 37 -39.53 7.28 -45.23
CA LEU A 37 -39.65 7.59 -43.80
C LEU A 37 -39.59 6.32 -42.94
N LEU A 38 -40.27 5.24 -43.34
CA LEU A 38 -40.23 3.96 -42.64
C LEU A 38 -38.81 3.37 -42.61
N THR A 39 -38.10 3.41 -43.74
CA THR A 39 -36.71 2.93 -43.82
C THR A 39 -35.76 3.82 -43.02
N ALA A 40 -35.91 5.15 -43.08
CA ALA A 40 -35.14 6.07 -42.26
C ALA A 40 -35.38 5.83 -40.75
N MET A 41 -36.63 5.67 -40.33
CA MET A 41 -36.98 5.36 -38.95
C MET A 41 -36.40 4.02 -38.50
N ALA A 42 -36.50 2.98 -39.35
CA ALA A 42 -35.90 1.68 -39.08
C ALA A 42 -34.36 1.78 -38.92
N GLN A 43 -33.68 2.59 -39.75
CA GLN A 43 -32.25 2.85 -39.62
C GLN A 43 -31.90 3.55 -38.30
N VAL A 44 -32.68 4.55 -37.88
CA VAL A 44 -32.48 5.24 -36.59
C VAL A 44 -32.62 4.26 -35.42
N VAL A 45 -33.68 3.45 -35.40
CA VAL A 45 -33.91 2.44 -34.35
C VAL A 45 -32.79 1.40 -34.34
N GLN A 46 -32.31 0.96 -35.51
CA GLN A 46 -31.18 0.04 -35.59
C GLN A 46 -29.88 0.65 -35.06
N ARG A 47 -29.58 1.92 -35.39
CA ARG A 47 -28.40 2.64 -34.89
C ARG A 47 -28.46 2.79 -33.37
N GLU A 48 -29.61 3.13 -32.82
CA GLU A 48 -29.80 3.27 -31.38
C GLU A 48 -29.61 1.93 -30.65
N ARG A 49 -30.21 0.84 -31.17
CA ARG A 49 -30.02 -0.51 -30.63
C ARG A 49 -28.56 -0.94 -30.67
N ALA A 50 -27.88 -0.73 -31.80
CA ALA A 50 -26.46 -1.04 -31.94
C ALA A 50 -25.60 -0.21 -30.96
N SER A 51 -25.94 1.07 -30.75
CA SER A 51 -25.25 1.92 -29.78
C SER A 51 -25.45 1.43 -28.35
N ARG A 52 -26.67 1.06 -27.97
CA ARG A 52 -26.98 0.52 -26.63
C ARG A 52 -26.24 -0.79 -26.38
N GLN A 53 -26.25 -1.71 -27.34
CA GLN A 53 -25.52 -2.99 -27.23
C GLN A 53 -24.01 -2.78 -27.07
N ARG A 54 -23.43 -1.83 -27.81
CA ARG A 54 -22.00 -1.47 -27.66
C ARG A 54 -21.71 -0.88 -26.28
N ALA A 55 -22.56 0.02 -25.79
CA ALA A 55 -22.41 0.59 -24.45
C ALA A 55 -22.46 -0.50 -23.36
N GLU A 56 -23.42 -1.42 -23.44
CA GLU A 56 -23.54 -2.56 -22.51
C GLU A 56 -22.35 -3.53 -22.62
N ALA A 57 -21.79 -3.73 -23.81
CA ALA A 57 -20.58 -4.53 -23.98
C ALA A 57 -19.37 -3.86 -23.33
N LEU A 58 -19.17 -2.56 -23.56
CA LEU A 58 -18.09 -1.78 -22.95
C LEU A 58 -18.19 -1.77 -21.41
N LEU A 59 -19.40 -1.60 -20.86
CA LEU A 59 -19.60 -1.65 -19.41
C LEU A 59 -19.25 -3.03 -18.82
N ARG A 60 -19.62 -4.11 -19.52
CA ARG A 60 -19.24 -5.48 -19.11
C ARG A 60 -17.74 -5.71 -19.15
N ASP A 61 -17.07 -5.23 -20.19
CA ASP A 61 -15.61 -5.37 -20.30
C ASP A 61 -14.86 -4.50 -19.28
N LEU A 62 -15.38 -3.32 -18.98
CA LEU A 62 -14.88 -2.46 -17.91
C LEU A 62 -15.02 -3.15 -16.55
N ASP A 63 -16.19 -3.71 -16.25
CA ASP A 63 -16.43 -4.45 -14.99
C ASP A 63 -15.50 -5.67 -14.86
N ARG A 64 -15.32 -6.46 -15.93
CA ARG A 64 -14.34 -7.55 -15.97
C ARG A 64 -12.92 -7.08 -15.70
N SER A 65 -12.51 -5.96 -16.32
CA SER A 65 -11.18 -5.39 -16.14
C SER A 65 -10.98 -4.92 -14.69
N HIS A 66 -11.98 -4.28 -14.09
CA HIS A 66 -11.94 -3.90 -12.68
C HIS A 66 -11.85 -5.11 -11.75
N GLN A 67 -12.60 -6.18 -12.01
CA GLN A 67 -12.54 -7.42 -11.23
C GLN A 67 -11.16 -8.09 -11.36
N GLN A 68 -10.59 -8.14 -12.56
CA GLN A 68 -9.24 -8.67 -12.79
C GLN A 68 -8.19 -7.85 -12.04
N LEU A 69 -8.26 -6.53 -12.10
CA LEU A 69 -7.34 -5.65 -11.38
C LEU A 69 -7.48 -5.83 -9.87
N ALA A 70 -8.70 -5.90 -9.34
CA ALA A 70 -8.96 -6.13 -7.92
C ALA A 70 -8.41 -7.49 -7.45
N ALA A 71 -8.60 -8.54 -8.24
CA ALA A 71 -8.06 -9.87 -7.95
C ALA A 71 -6.53 -9.88 -7.96
N SER A 72 -5.91 -9.24 -8.96
CA SER A 72 -4.45 -9.09 -9.05
C SER A 72 -3.89 -8.30 -7.86
N HIS A 73 -4.51 -7.17 -7.52
CA HIS A 73 -4.13 -6.35 -6.37
C HIS A 73 -4.21 -7.16 -5.06
N ALA A 74 -5.29 -7.92 -4.84
CA ALA A 74 -5.42 -8.78 -3.68
C ALA A 74 -4.33 -9.87 -3.62
N GLN A 75 -3.92 -10.43 -4.77
CA GLN A 75 -2.82 -11.38 -4.84
C GLN A 75 -1.48 -10.73 -4.49
N VAL A 76 -1.20 -9.53 -5.02
CA VAL A 76 0.03 -8.78 -4.69
C VAL A 76 0.08 -8.47 -3.20
N VAL A 77 -1.01 -7.96 -2.61
CA VAL A 77 -1.06 -7.66 -1.17
C VAL A 77 -0.80 -8.90 -0.32
N ARG A 78 -1.39 -10.05 -0.67
CA ARG A 78 -1.12 -11.33 0.03
C ARG A 78 0.34 -11.74 -0.10
N ALA A 79 0.90 -11.70 -1.32
CA ALA A 79 2.28 -12.08 -1.57
C ALA A 79 3.27 -11.16 -0.83
N SER A 80 3.04 -9.84 -0.84
CA SER A 80 3.83 -8.87 -0.09
C SER A 80 3.80 -9.14 1.41
N GLY A 81 2.64 -9.50 1.97
CA GLY A 81 2.52 -9.92 3.37
C GLY A 81 3.37 -11.14 3.70
N GLN A 82 3.33 -12.17 2.85
CA GLN A 82 4.13 -13.39 3.02
C GLN A 82 5.64 -13.11 2.91
N VAL A 83 6.05 -12.28 1.95
CA VAL A 83 7.46 -11.87 1.80
C VAL A 83 7.95 -11.12 3.04
N ALA A 84 7.15 -10.21 3.59
CA ALA A 84 7.50 -9.48 4.80
C ALA A 84 7.66 -10.40 6.03
N GLU A 85 6.78 -11.39 6.17
CA GLU A 85 6.87 -12.39 7.23
C GLU A 85 8.13 -13.26 7.09
N LEU A 86 8.40 -13.75 5.87
CA LEU A 86 9.61 -14.53 5.59
C LEU A 86 10.88 -13.72 5.80
N ALA A 87 10.91 -12.45 5.37
CA ALA A 87 12.03 -11.56 5.60
C ALA A 87 12.29 -11.33 7.10
N THR A 88 11.22 -11.18 7.88
CA THR A 88 11.32 -11.07 9.35
C THR A 88 11.94 -12.32 9.97
N VAL A 89 11.49 -13.51 9.56
CA VAL A 89 12.05 -14.78 10.06
C VAL A 89 13.51 -14.97 9.61
N ALA A 90 13.83 -14.61 8.38
CA ALA A 90 15.20 -14.68 7.86
C ALA A 90 16.14 -13.77 8.65
N GLU A 91 15.71 -12.54 8.96
CA GLU A 91 16.50 -11.60 9.75
C GLU A 91 16.68 -12.08 11.19
N ARG A 92 15.65 -12.68 11.81
CA ARG A 92 15.78 -13.33 13.13
C ARG A 92 16.85 -14.43 13.13
N ASN A 93 16.84 -15.29 12.13
CA ASN A 93 17.84 -16.35 12.00
C ASN A 93 19.25 -15.80 11.74
N ARG A 94 19.36 -14.68 11.03
CA ARG A 94 20.62 -13.98 10.82
C ARG A 94 21.17 -13.43 12.14
N LEU A 95 20.37 -12.67 12.89
CA LEU A 95 20.78 -12.15 14.20
C LEU A 95 21.13 -13.25 15.19
N ALA A 96 20.34 -14.33 15.26
CA ALA A 96 20.64 -15.45 16.16
C ALA A 96 22.02 -16.06 15.86
N ARG A 97 22.40 -16.15 14.58
CA ARG A 97 23.72 -16.62 14.15
C ARG A 97 24.82 -15.64 14.53
N ASP A 98 24.63 -14.34 14.27
CA ASP A 98 25.61 -13.31 14.64
C ASP A 98 25.87 -13.29 16.17
N ILE A 99 24.80 -13.43 16.97
CA ILE A 99 24.89 -13.55 18.43
C ILE A 99 25.66 -14.83 18.82
N HIS A 100 25.34 -15.97 18.18
CA HIS A 100 26.01 -17.24 18.46
C HIS A 100 27.51 -17.18 18.12
N ASP A 101 27.88 -16.59 16.99
CA ASP A 101 29.27 -16.49 16.54
C ASP A 101 30.09 -15.56 17.47
N SER A 102 29.52 -14.40 17.84
CA SER A 102 30.15 -13.46 18.78
C SER A 102 30.32 -14.05 20.19
N LEU A 103 29.27 -14.72 20.69
CA LEU A 103 29.30 -15.40 21.98
C LEU A 103 30.30 -16.56 21.97
N GLY A 104 30.27 -17.39 20.92
CA GLY A 104 31.20 -18.51 20.73
C GLY A 104 32.65 -18.04 20.76
N HIS A 105 32.97 -16.99 20.01
CA HIS A 105 34.30 -16.38 20.01
C HIS A 105 34.71 -15.90 21.40
N SER A 106 33.84 -15.16 22.09
CA SER A 106 34.12 -14.64 23.44
C SER A 106 34.38 -15.76 24.44
N LEU A 107 33.60 -16.84 24.38
CA LEU A 107 33.78 -18.02 25.24
C LEU A 107 35.08 -18.76 24.94
N THR A 108 35.47 -18.89 23.67
CA THR A 108 36.78 -19.45 23.29
C THR A 108 37.93 -18.63 23.88
N VAL A 109 37.88 -17.30 23.79
CA VAL A 109 38.91 -16.42 24.35
C VAL A 109 38.97 -16.52 25.88
N VAL A 110 37.82 -16.58 26.55
CA VAL A 110 37.74 -16.81 28.00
C VAL A 110 38.39 -18.15 28.37
N GLY A 111 38.06 -19.23 27.66
CA GLY A 111 38.64 -20.56 27.89
C GLY A 111 40.17 -20.56 27.79
N VAL A 112 40.72 -20.01 26.71
CA VAL A 112 42.17 -19.91 26.50
C VAL A 112 42.86 -19.07 27.58
N GLN A 113 42.23 -17.98 28.04
CA GLN A 113 42.78 -17.14 29.12
C GLN A 113 42.79 -17.88 30.46
N LEU A 114 41.76 -18.68 30.74
CA LEU A 114 41.71 -19.48 31.96
C LEU A 114 42.71 -20.64 31.94
N GLU A 115 42.90 -21.32 30.79
CA GLU A 115 43.96 -22.34 30.63
C GLU A 115 45.35 -21.76 30.88
N LYS A 116 45.64 -20.58 30.32
CA LYS A 116 46.91 -19.87 30.56
C LYS A 116 47.07 -19.47 32.02
N ALA A 117 45.99 -19.04 32.67
CA ALA A 117 46.01 -18.66 34.08
C ALA A 117 46.34 -19.88 34.98
N LEU A 118 45.81 -21.06 34.65
CA LEU A 118 46.09 -22.31 35.37
C LEU A 118 47.56 -22.74 35.24
N LEU A 119 48.21 -22.48 34.10
CA LEU A 119 49.63 -22.82 33.89
C LEU A 119 50.59 -22.04 34.79
N VAL A 120 50.23 -20.83 35.22
CA VAL A 120 51.07 -19.95 36.07
C VAL A 120 50.58 -19.86 37.51
N ALA A 121 49.60 -20.70 37.90
CA ALA A 121 48.87 -20.55 39.14
C ALA A 121 49.75 -20.67 40.40
N ASP A 122 50.74 -21.56 40.37
CA ASP A 122 51.66 -21.81 41.50
C ASP A 122 52.89 -20.89 41.47
N GLU A 123 53.25 -20.34 40.31
CA GLU A 123 54.46 -19.54 40.10
C GLU A 123 54.23 -18.03 40.25
N ASP A 124 53.09 -17.53 39.76
CA ASP A 124 52.74 -16.10 39.80
C ASP A 124 51.25 -15.89 40.16
N PRO A 125 50.94 -15.81 41.48
CA PRO A 125 49.59 -15.53 41.96
C PRO A 125 49.04 -14.16 41.55
N VAL A 126 49.90 -13.21 41.17
CA VAL A 126 49.48 -11.88 40.70
C VAL A 126 49.01 -11.97 39.26
N ALA A 127 49.76 -12.65 38.39
CA ALA A 127 49.38 -12.93 37.02
C ALA A 127 48.09 -13.77 36.94
N LEU A 128 47.95 -14.79 37.81
CA LEU A 128 46.72 -15.58 37.94
C LEU A 128 45.50 -14.70 38.21
N ARG A 129 45.56 -13.83 39.24
CA ARG A 129 44.44 -12.93 39.58
C ARG A 129 44.13 -11.96 38.44
N ALA A 130 45.15 -11.44 37.75
CA ALA A 130 44.95 -10.55 36.61
C ALA A 130 44.25 -11.25 35.44
N ALA A 131 44.67 -12.47 35.10
CA ALA A 131 44.09 -13.27 34.02
C ALA A 131 42.63 -13.69 34.32
N VAL A 132 42.36 -14.19 35.53
CA VAL A 132 41.00 -14.52 35.97
C VAL A 132 40.10 -13.27 35.99
N GLY A 133 40.63 -12.13 36.47
CA GLY A 133 39.90 -10.86 36.45
C GLY A 133 39.59 -10.38 35.04
N HIS A 134 40.50 -10.59 34.08
CA HIS A 134 40.28 -10.27 32.67
C HIS A 134 39.24 -11.19 32.02
N ALA A 135 39.34 -12.50 32.24
CA ALA A 135 38.36 -13.49 31.79
C ALA A 135 36.95 -13.18 32.31
N LYS A 136 36.81 -12.81 33.60
CA LYS A 136 35.54 -12.36 34.18
C LYS A 136 34.97 -11.14 33.46
N ARG A 137 35.79 -10.10 33.24
CA ARG A 137 35.33 -8.89 32.52
C ARG A 137 34.84 -9.20 31.11
N LEU A 138 35.54 -10.08 30.40
CA LEU A 138 35.17 -10.49 29.04
C LEU A 138 33.85 -11.26 29.03
N ALA A 139 33.66 -12.20 29.98
CA ALA A 139 32.40 -12.93 30.15
C ALA A 139 31.23 -12.01 30.51
N ASP A 140 31.44 -11.06 31.43
CA ASP A 140 30.43 -10.07 31.82
C ASP A 140 30.06 -9.15 30.65
N GLN A 141 31.02 -8.78 29.79
CA GLN A 141 30.78 -8.00 28.58
C GLN A 141 29.96 -8.80 27.57
N ALA A 142 30.37 -10.03 27.25
CA ALA A 142 29.65 -10.89 26.32
C ALA A 142 28.19 -11.15 26.76
N LEU A 143 27.96 -11.34 28.07
CA LEU A 143 26.61 -11.49 28.61
C LEU A 143 25.74 -10.24 28.49
N ARG A 144 26.33 -9.04 28.60
CA ARG A 144 25.62 -7.77 28.35
C ARG A 144 25.24 -7.63 26.89
N ASP A 145 26.19 -7.85 25.99
CA ASP A 145 25.99 -7.72 24.54
C ASP A 145 24.90 -8.69 24.04
N VAL A 146 24.86 -9.92 24.57
CA VAL A 146 23.79 -10.88 24.31
C VAL A 146 22.44 -10.40 24.84
N ARG A 147 22.37 -9.89 26.08
CA ARG A 147 21.11 -9.38 26.66
C ARG A 147 20.55 -8.21 25.87
N GLU A 148 21.40 -7.27 25.47
CA GLU A 148 21.01 -6.13 24.67
C GLU A 148 20.44 -6.59 23.32
N SER A 149 21.17 -7.46 22.62
CA SER A 149 20.74 -8.02 21.33
C SER A 149 19.41 -8.79 21.43
N VAL A 150 19.24 -9.62 22.48
CA VAL A 150 17.99 -10.36 22.74
C VAL A 150 16.85 -9.40 23.12
N SER A 151 17.13 -8.33 23.85
CA SER A 151 16.14 -7.30 24.20
C SER A 151 15.63 -6.58 22.96
N THR A 152 16.51 -6.23 22.02
CA THR A 152 16.13 -5.63 20.72
C THR A 152 15.26 -6.61 19.93
N LEU A 153 15.64 -7.89 19.88
CA LEU A 153 14.82 -8.96 19.28
C LEU A 153 13.45 -9.10 19.95
N HIS A 154 13.34 -8.95 21.27
CA HIS A 154 12.06 -9.02 22.00
C HIS A 154 11.16 -7.81 21.74
N GLN A 155 11.74 -6.61 21.59
CA GLN A 155 11.00 -5.39 21.23
C GLN A 155 10.41 -5.49 19.82
N ASP A 156 11.10 -6.15 18.88
CA ASP A 156 10.58 -6.47 17.54
C ASP A 156 9.52 -7.59 17.53
N MET A 157 9.34 -8.32 18.64
CA MET A 157 8.38 -9.43 18.78
C MET A 157 7.12 -9.05 19.57
N ALA A 158 7.18 -8.03 20.41
CA ALA A 158 5.99 -7.50 21.04
C ALA A 158 5.11 -6.84 19.96
N PRO A 159 3.77 -6.98 20.03
CA PRO A 159 2.89 -6.13 19.24
C PRO A 159 3.29 -4.68 19.50
N LEU A 160 3.58 -3.91 18.45
CA LEU A 160 3.86 -2.49 18.55
C LEU A 160 2.71 -1.82 19.30
N VAL A 161 3.02 -1.34 20.49
CA VAL A 161 2.16 -0.44 21.28
C VAL A 161 2.54 0.96 20.82
N LEU A 162 1.78 1.51 19.86
CA LEU A 162 2.11 2.75 19.18
C LEU A 162 2.26 3.90 20.17
N GLN A 163 1.41 3.94 21.20
CA GLN A 163 1.51 4.93 22.27
C GLN A 163 2.88 4.91 22.96
N SER A 164 3.29 3.74 23.46
CA SER A 164 4.58 3.60 24.16
C SER A 164 5.77 3.86 23.23
N ALA A 165 5.68 3.45 21.96
CA ALA A 165 6.74 3.69 20.98
C ALA A 165 6.91 5.20 20.67
N LEU A 166 5.81 5.95 20.54
CA LEU A 166 5.85 7.41 20.33
C LEU A 166 6.34 8.17 21.56
N GLU A 167 5.97 7.72 22.76
CA GLU A 167 6.48 8.29 24.01
C GLU A 167 8.00 8.15 24.13
N HIS A 168 8.55 6.98 23.80
CA HIS A 168 10.00 6.77 23.75
C HIS A 168 10.68 7.62 22.68
N LEU A 169 10.12 7.65 21.46
CA LEU A 169 10.65 8.47 20.37
C LEU A 169 10.74 9.96 20.73
N VAL A 170 9.76 10.48 21.46
CA VAL A 170 9.81 11.88 21.96
C VAL A 170 10.76 12.03 23.14
N ALA A 171 10.89 11.02 24.00
CA ALA A 171 11.85 11.04 25.10
C ALA A 171 13.29 11.19 24.59
N ASP A 172 13.65 10.49 23.52
CA ASP A 172 14.98 10.56 22.89
C ASP A 172 15.29 11.95 22.31
N LEU A 173 14.25 12.73 22.00
CA LEU A 173 14.35 14.07 21.42
C LEU A 173 14.31 15.19 22.47
N ARG A 174 14.21 14.87 23.78
CA ARG A 174 14.12 15.87 24.87
C ARG A 174 15.35 16.77 25.01
N ALA A 175 16.50 16.37 24.47
CA ALA A 175 17.72 17.18 24.47
C ALA A 175 17.66 18.35 23.46
N LEU A 176 16.62 18.43 22.64
CA LEU A 176 16.45 19.45 21.60
C LEU A 176 15.71 20.70 22.13
N PRO A 177 15.92 21.89 21.53
CA PRO A 177 15.39 23.16 22.03
C PRO A 177 13.88 23.38 21.77
N PHE A 178 13.10 22.31 21.60
CA PHE A 178 11.67 22.37 21.36
C PHE A 178 10.90 21.35 22.21
N THR A 179 9.70 21.75 22.63
CA THR A 179 8.81 20.91 23.44
C THR A 179 7.81 20.20 22.52
N ILE A 180 7.80 18.88 22.55
CA ILE A 180 6.79 18.07 21.86
C ILE A 180 5.72 17.65 22.87
N HIS A 181 4.47 17.99 22.59
CA HIS A 181 3.33 17.48 23.34
C HIS A 181 2.70 16.31 22.57
N LEU A 182 2.55 15.16 23.23
CA LEU A 182 1.81 14.02 22.68
C LEU A 182 0.40 14.01 23.24
N ARG A 183 -0.59 13.77 22.37
CA ARG A 183 -1.98 13.51 22.77
C ARG A 183 -2.45 12.27 22.02
N PHE A 184 -3.07 11.37 22.76
CA PHE A 184 -3.62 10.12 22.26
C PHE A 184 -5.15 10.19 22.39
N ASP A 185 -5.91 9.93 21.31
CA ASP A 185 -7.38 10.01 21.31
C ASP A 185 -8.02 8.86 20.52
N GLY A 186 -8.52 7.84 21.25
CA GLY A 186 -9.19 6.62 20.77
C GLY A 186 -8.43 5.32 21.12
N ASP A 187 -8.80 4.18 20.52
CA ASP A 187 -8.24 2.85 20.83
C ASP A 187 -7.34 2.30 19.71
N GLU A 188 -6.03 2.16 19.99
CA GLU A 188 -5.02 1.68 19.04
C GLU A 188 -5.15 0.18 18.72
N GLY A 189 -5.82 -0.60 19.58
CA GLY A 189 -6.03 -2.04 19.39
C GLY A 189 -6.92 -2.39 18.19
N ARG A 190 -7.55 -1.38 17.56
CA ARG A 190 -8.38 -1.51 16.35
C ARG A 190 -7.58 -1.54 15.05
N TYR A 191 -6.29 -1.25 15.11
CA TYR A 191 -5.41 -1.22 13.95
C TYR A 191 -4.50 -2.44 13.91
N GLY A 192 -4.24 -2.96 12.72
CA GLY A 192 -3.26 -4.02 12.51
C GLY A 192 -1.84 -3.50 12.71
N GLN A 193 -0.92 -4.41 13.04
CA GLN A 193 0.50 -4.09 13.30
C GLN A 193 1.19 -3.29 12.18
N GLN A 194 0.87 -3.60 10.92
CA GLN A 194 1.40 -2.86 9.76
C GLN A 194 0.92 -1.40 9.73
N GLN A 195 -0.32 -1.12 10.14
CA GLN A 195 -0.86 0.25 10.19
C GLN A 195 -0.26 1.03 11.35
N LEU A 196 -0.10 0.39 12.52
CA LEU A 196 0.58 0.99 13.66
C LEU A 196 2.05 1.30 13.34
N LEU A 197 2.75 0.40 12.66
CA LEU A 197 4.13 0.61 12.23
C LEU A 197 4.26 1.75 11.21
N ALA A 198 3.33 1.85 10.25
CA ALA A 198 3.29 2.95 9.29
C ALA A 198 3.07 4.31 9.99
N LEU A 199 2.19 4.36 10.99
CA LEU A 199 1.97 5.57 11.81
C LEU A 199 3.21 5.95 12.59
N TYR A 200 3.88 4.98 13.22
CA TYR A 200 5.13 5.19 13.93
C TYR A 200 6.23 5.76 13.01
N ARG A 201 6.45 5.14 11.83
CA ARG A 201 7.44 5.60 10.84
C ARG A 201 7.12 7.01 10.32
N THR A 202 5.85 7.31 10.11
CA THR A 202 5.41 8.65 9.68
C THR A 202 5.74 9.70 10.75
N ALA A 203 5.48 9.40 12.01
CA ALA A 203 5.82 10.29 13.12
C ALA A 203 7.35 10.45 13.26
N GLN A 204 8.12 9.37 13.15
CA GLN A 204 9.58 9.38 13.18
C GLN A 204 10.17 10.27 12.10
N GLU A 205 9.73 10.12 10.86
CA GLU A 205 10.21 10.93 9.75
C GLU A 205 9.77 12.40 9.89
N GLY A 206 8.54 12.65 10.34
CA GLY A 206 8.06 14.01 10.64
C GLY A 206 8.91 14.72 11.68
N LEU A 207 9.22 14.03 12.79
CA LEU A 207 10.08 14.57 13.85
C LEU A 207 11.53 14.76 13.38
N THR A 208 12.04 13.85 12.54
CA THR A 208 13.37 13.97 11.93
C THR A 208 13.44 15.19 11.01
N ASN A 209 12.40 15.43 10.21
CA ASN A 209 12.33 16.59 9.32
C ASN A 209 12.20 17.90 10.07
N ILE A 210 11.44 17.92 11.17
CA ILE A 210 11.42 19.06 12.10
C ILE A 210 12.83 19.28 12.64
N HIS A 211 13.49 18.27 13.20
CA HIS A 211 14.85 18.42 13.72
C HIS A 211 15.85 18.96 12.69
N LYS A 212 15.78 18.49 11.43
CA LYS A 212 16.71 18.89 10.36
C LYS A 212 16.45 20.27 9.77
N HIS A 213 15.19 20.70 9.70
CA HIS A 213 14.78 21.85 8.89
C HIS A 213 14.08 22.95 9.67
N ALA A 214 13.54 22.65 10.85
CA ALA A 214 12.98 23.65 11.72
C ALA A 214 14.10 24.31 12.52
N GLY A 215 14.37 25.59 12.24
CA GLY A 215 15.09 26.44 13.18
C GLY A 215 14.37 26.53 14.54
N PRO A 216 14.89 27.34 15.48
CA PRO A 216 14.43 27.38 16.88
C PRO A 216 13.02 27.98 16.99
N VAL A 217 12.00 27.16 16.84
CA VAL A 217 10.59 27.52 17.09
C VAL A 217 9.91 26.31 17.72
N GLY A 218 9.10 26.49 18.77
CA GLY A 218 8.40 25.39 19.44
C GLY A 218 7.27 24.79 18.59
N TYR A 219 7.14 23.46 18.56
CA TYR A 219 6.15 22.75 17.76
C TYR A 219 5.15 21.98 18.61
N ASN A 220 3.86 22.16 18.31
CA ASN A 220 2.77 21.41 18.95
C ASN A 220 2.25 20.35 17.96
N SER A 221 2.61 19.09 18.14
CA SER A 221 2.13 17.98 17.30
C SER A 221 0.92 17.28 17.94
N ARG A 222 -0.18 17.12 17.21
CA ARG A 222 -1.36 16.36 17.69
C ARG A 222 -1.59 15.18 16.78
N LEU A 223 -1.54 13.96 17.32
CA LEU A 223 -2.14 12.79 16.67
C LEU A 223 -3.58 12.61 17.18
N SER A 224 -4.48 12.25 16.27
CA SER A 224 -5.87 11.90 16.60
C SER A 224 -6.34 10.81 15.64
N TRP A 225 -6.98 9.76 16.15
CA TRP A 225 -7.56 8.69 15.34
C TRP A 225 -9.08 8.81 15.34
N ALA A 226 -9.66 9.12 14.18
CA ALA A 226 -11.11 9.22 14.04
C ALA A 226 -11.72 7.83 13.81
N SER A 227 -12.71 7.46 14.64
CA SER A 227 -13.57 6.32 14.36
C SER A 227 -14.56 6.70 13.25
N THR A 228 -14.40 6.14 12.05
CA THR A 228 -15.41 6.28 10.99
C THR A 228 -16.59 5.35 11.30
N ARG A 229 -17.45 5.70 12.29
CA ARG A 229 -18.81 5.16 12.31
C ARG A 229 -19.60 5.88 11.22
N ARG A 230 -19.73 5.27 10.04
CA ARG A 230 -20.87 5.55 9.15
C ARG A 230 -22.14 5.17 9.93
N ARG A 231 -22.84 6.16 10.48
CA ARG A 231 -24.27 6.03 10.77
C ARG A 231 -24.96 5.99 9.41
N TYR A 232 -25.37 4.80 8.97
CA TYR A 232 -26.51 4.72 8.07
C TYR A 232 -27.74 5.01 8.93
N GLY A 233 -28.41 6.12 8.61
CA GLY A 233 -29.81 6.34 8.98
C GLY A 233 -30.73 5.57 8.06
#